data_AF-A0A9Y0ZFU7-F1
#
_entry.id   AF-A0A9Y0ZFU7-F1
#
_cell.length_a   1.000
_cell.length_b   1.000
_cell.length_c   1.000
_cell.angle_alpha   90.00
_cell.angle_beta   90.00
_cell.angle_gamma   90.00
#
_symmetry.space_group_name_H-M   'P 1'
#
loop_
_entity.id
_entity.type
_entity.pdbx_description
1 polymer ?
#
loop_
_entity_poly.entity_id
_entity_poly.type
_entity_poly.pdbx_seq_one_letter_code
_entity_poly.pdbx_strand_id
1 'polypeptide(L)'
;MFLHGCVPFLKTEVVELDPTMLNLAKDYFGFIQTEHLKVHIADGIHFVQECATSSAAEKLSVCENENVSKVMSLSSNGSCTSSHAASRGKRSIDILVIDVDSSESSSGMICPAPDFVEESFLLTVKGALSVQGLFVINLVSRSSAIKDMVVSRMKMVFSHLFCLQVEEDVNTVLFGLCSDSCIKEDCIPQAAVQLEKLLKFKHPEISQSIRDLAKKIRCLK
;
A
#
# COMPACT_ATOMS: atom_id res chain seq x y z
N MET A 1 14.46 4.26 -8.65
CA MET A 1 13.03 4.05 -8.36
C MET A 1 12.24 5.25 -8.88
N PHE A 2 11.25 5.02 -9.77
CA PHE A 2 10.55 6.06 -10.55
C PHE A 2 9.85 7.11 -9.69
N LEU A 3 9.03 6.68 -8.72
CA LEU A 3 8.26 7.60 -7.87
C LEU A 3 9.15 8.56 -7.08
N HIS A 4 10.28 8.08 -6.54
CA HIS A 4 11.22 8.95 -5.83
C HIS A 4 11.85 10.01 -6.76
N GLY A 5 12.09 9.67 -8.03
CA GLY A 5 12.60 10.60 -9.03
C GLY A 5 11.57 11.65 -9.46
N CYS A 6 10.31 11.26 -9.61
CA CYS A 6 9.24 12.14 -10.09
C CYS A 6 8.52 12.91 -9.00
N VAL A 7 8.50 12.40 -7.76
CA VAL A 7 7.79 12.94 -6.60
C VAL A 7 8.72 12.97 -5.37
N PRO A 8 9.74 13.85 -5.34
CA PRO A 8 10.82 13.78 -4.37
C PRO A 8 10.39 14.08 -2.92
N PHE A 9 9.21 14.67 -2.73
CA PHE A 9 8.63 14.93 -1.40
C PHE A 9 7.87 13.72 -0.83
N LEU A 10 7.64 12.67 -1.64
CA LEU A 10 7.01 11.45 -1.18
C LEU A 10 8.00 10.66 -0.31
N LYS A 11 7.57 10.30 0.90
CA LYS A 11 8.29 9.35 1.74
C LYS A 11 7.86 7.93 1.36
N THR A 12 8.79 7.16 0.83
CA THR A 12 8.55 5.79 0.37
C THR A 12 9.31 4.79 1.21
N GLU A 13 8.60 3.76 1.66
CA GLU A 13 9.16 2.56 2.29
C GLU A 13 8.90 1.38 1.36
N VAL A 14 9.98 0.71 0.95
CA VAL A 14 9.94 -0.50 0.14
C VAL A 14 10.18 -1.69 1.07
N VAL A 15 9.35 -2.71 0.96
CA VAL A 15 9.54 -3.98 1.68
C VAL A 15 9.94 -5.01 0.64
N GLU A 16 11.09 -5.63 0.85
CA GLU A 16 11.65 -6.66 -0.02
C GLU A 16 11.95 -7.90 0.80
N LEU A 17 11.57 -9.07 0.30
CA LEU A 17 11.78 -10.33 0.99
C LEU A 17 13.24 -10.80 0.86
N ASP A 18 13.84 -10.64 -0.33
CA ASP A 18 15.17 -11.14 -0.64
C ASP A 18 16.24 -10.03 -0.55
N PRO A 19 17.19 -10.09 0.41
CA PRO A 19 18.29 -9.13 0.49
C PRO A 19 19.18 -9.10 -0.76
N THR A 20 19.22 -10.18 -1.55
CA THR A 20 19.95 -10.26 -2.81
C THR A 20 19.40 -9.26 -3.83
N MET A 21 18.07 -9.10 -3.91
CA MET A 21 17.44 -8.14 -4.81
C MET A 21 17.81 -6.69 -4.48
N LEU A 22 17.91 -6.36 -3.18
CA LEU A 22 18.39 -5.04 -2.74
C LEU A 22 19.85 -4.81 -3.13
N ASN A 23 20.71 -5.81 -2.98
CA ASN A 23 22.12 -5.70 -3.34
C ASN A 23 22.27 -5.50 -4.86
N LEU A 24 21.57 -6.30 -5.67
CA LEU A 24 21.56 -6.15 -7.12
C LEU A 24 21.08 -4.75 -7.53
N ALA A 25 20.00 -4.26 -6.92
CA ALA A 25 19.46 -2.93 -7.18
C ALA A 25 20.51 -1.82 -6.92
N LYS A 26 21.27 -1.93 -5.83
CA LYS A 26 22.33 -0.96 -5.47
C LYS A 26 23.52 -1.05 -6.41
N ASP A 27 24.02 -2.27 -6.63
CA ASP A 27 25.30 -2.51 -7.30
C ASP A 27 25.19 -2.32 -8.82
N TYR A 28 24.03 -2.64 -9.41
CA TYR A 28 23.86 -2.68 -10.87
C TYR A 28 22.80 -1.73 -11.42
N PHE A 29 21.81 -1.33 -10.63
CA PHE A 29 20.69 -0.49 -11.10
C PHE A 29 20.70 0.93 -10.51
N GLY A 30 21.76 1.32 -9.80
CA GLY A 30 21.92 2.66 -9.24
C GLY A 30 20.89 3.02 -8.17
N PHE A 31 20.36 2.02 -7.46
CA PHE A 31 19.42 2.25 -6.37
C PHE A 31 20.14 2.85 -5.15
N ILE A 32 19.63 3.98 -4.66
CA ILE A 32 20.20 4.70 -3.52
C ILE A 32 19.09 4.96 -2.51
N GLN A 33 19.31 4.53 -1.26
CA GLN A 33 18.43 4.87 -0.14
C GLN A 33 18.66 6.32 0.28
N THR A 34 17.59 7.02 0.66
CA THR A 34 17.62 8.41 1.12
C THR A 34 16.77 8.55 2.38
N GLU A 35 16.69 9.77 2.93
CA GLU A 35 15.75 10.04 4.03
C GLU A 35 14.29 9.73 3.65
N HIS A 36 13.95 9.95 2.37
CA HIS A 36 12.62 9.76 1.80
C HIS A 36 12.44 8.44 1.03
N LEU A 37 13.46 7.59 0.93
CA LEU A 37 13.38 6.28 0.29
C LEU A 37 14.15 5.24 1.11
N LYS A 38 13.42 4.38 1.83
CA LYS A 38 14.00 3.35 2.70
C LYS A 38 13.58 1.96 2.23
N VAL A 39 14.44 0.97 2.44
CA VAL A 39 14.16 -0.44 2.18
C VAL A 39 14.20 -1.23 3.47
N HIS A 40 13.23 -2.10 3.65
CA HIS A 40 13.10 -3.04 4.75
C HIS A 40 13.22 -4.45 4.17
N ILE A 41 14.19 -5.23 4.66
CA ILE A 41 14.26 -6.66 4.36
C ILE A 41 13.33 -7.37 5.34
N ALA A 42 12.14 -7.73 4.88
CA ALA A 42 11.09 -8.31 5.70
C ALA A 42 10.01 -8.99 4.84
N ASP A 43 9.21 -9.84 5.48
CA ASP A 43 7.98 -10.33 4.89
C ASP A 43 6.93 -9.20 4.80
N GLY A 44 6.36 -8.99 3.61
CA GLY A 44 5.42 -7.91 3.34
C GLY A 44 4.10 -8.03 4.12
N ILE A 45 3.63 -9.26 4.36
CA ILE A 45 2.39 -9.49 5.10
C ILE A 45 2.59 -9.13 6.56
N HIS A 46 3.67 -9.63 7.17
CA HIS A 46 4.03 -9.29 8.56
C HIS A 46 4.27 -7.79 8.73
N PHE A 47 4.96 -7.14 7.79
CA PHE A 47 5.22 -5.70 7.85
C PHE A 47 3.93 -4.87 7.86
N VAL A 48 2.94 -5.22 7.03
CA VAL A 48 1.64 -4.53 6.99
C VAL A 48 0.85 -4.78 8.28
N GLN A 49 0.92 -5.97 8.86
CA GLN A 49 0.31 -6.28 10.16
C GLN A 49 0.90 -5.43 11.30
N GLU A 50 2.22 -5.27 11.34
CA GLU A 50 2.89 -4.40 12.33
C GLU A 50 2.46 -2.93 12.17
N CYS A 51 2.28 -2.47 10.93
CA CYS A 51 1.79 -1.12 10.64
C CYS A 51 0.33 -0.93 11.10
N ALA A 52 -0.53 -1.93 10.89
CA ALA A 52 -1.92 -1.92 11.32
C ALA A 52 -2.05 -1.93 12.86
N THR A 53 -1.28 -2.77 13.54
CA THR A 53 -1.30 -2.89 15.01
C THR A 53 -0.75 -1.64 15.70
N SER A 54 0.33 -1.06 15.17
CA SER A 54 0.84 0.24 15.65
C SER A 54 -0.20 1.35 15.52
N SER A 55 -0.99 1.33 14.44
CA SER A 55 -2.09 2.27 14.22
C SER A 55 -3.30 2.04 15.14
N ALA A 56 -3.50 0.82 15.64
CA ALA A 56 -4.62 0.44 16.51
C ALA A 56 -4.33 0.66 18.00
N ALA A 57 -3.11 0.34 18.46
CA ALA A 57 -2.70 0.53 19.86
C ALA A 57 -2.78 2.01 20.30
N GLU A 58 -2.50 2.94 19.39
CA GLU A 58 -2.63 4.38 19.68
C GLU A 58 -4.08 4.87 19.72
N LYS A 59 -5.02 4.24 19.01
CA LYS A 59 -6.46 4.59 19.08
C LYS A 59 -7.08 4.28 20.43
N LEU A 60 -6.60 3.25 21.12
CA LEU A 60 -7.07 2.90 22.46
C LEU A 60 -6.59 3.87 23.55
N SER A 61 -5.51 4.63 23.29
CA SER A 61 -4.94 5.57 24.27
C SER A 61 -5.62 6.94 24.35
N VAL A 62 -6.61 7.23 23.47
CA VAL A 62 -7.29 8.55 23.39
C VAL A 62 -8.73 8.51 23.93
N CYS A 63 -9.20 7.36 24.43
CA CYS A 63 -10.58 7.20 24.92
C CYS A 63 -10.64 6.73 26.38
N GLU A 64 -9.81 7.25 27.28
CA GLU A 64 -10.06 7.11 28.73
C GLU A 64 -9.74 8.42 29.46
N ASN A 65 -10.75 9.28 29.53
CA ASN A 65 -10.92 10.19 30.64
C ASN A 65 -12.42 10.40 30.82
N GLU A 66 -13.03 9.62 31.72
CA GLU A 66 -13.93 10.08 32.79
C GLU A 66 -14.29 8.88 33.70
N ASN A 67 -13.66 8.86 34.89
CA ASN A 67 -14.08 8.33 36.20
C ASN A 67 -15.05 7.13 36.30
N VAL A 68 -14.60 6.01 36.92
CA VAL A 68 -15.08 5.57 38.25
C VAL A 68 -13.98 4.76 38.99
N SER A 69 -13.77 5.18 40.23
CA SER A 69 -12.93 4.70 41.33
C SER A 69 -12.99 3.20 41.74
N LYS A 70 -11.78 2.69 42.10
CA LYS A 70 -11.41 1.88 43.30
C LYS A 70 -11.48 0.34 43.22
N VAL A 71 -10.31 -0.33 43.39
CA VAL A 71 -9.89 -1.23 44.50
C VAL A 71 -8.85 -2.28 44.02
N MET A 72 -7.64 -2.22 44.62
CA MET A 72 -6.62 -3.27 44.93
C MET A 72 -6.13 -4.26 43.83
N SER A 73 -4.89 -4.76 43.77
CA SER A 73 -3.55 -4.48 44.34
C SER A 73 -2.58 -5.59 43.84
N LEU A 74 -1.25 -5.32 43.89
CA LEU A 74 -0.08 -6.23 43.82
C LEU A 74 0.42 -6.61 42.41
N SER A 75 1.70 -6.74 42.04
CA SER A 75 3.04 -6.33 42.53
C SER A 75 4.06 -6.98 41.57
N SER A 76 5.09 -6.28 41.07
CA SER A 76 6.52 -6.69 41.10
C SER A 76 7.44 -5.93 40.14
N ASN A 77 8.63 -5.64 40.67
CA ASN A 77 9.75 -4.85 40.15
C ASN A 77 10.44 -5.37 38.88
N GLY A 78 11.07 -4.47 38.11
CA GLY A 78 12.19 -4.83 37.23
C GLY A 78 12.68 -3.77 36.23
N SER A 79 13.49 -2.81 36.71
CA SER A 79 14.56 -2.06 36.01
C SER A 79 14.35 -1.37 34.65
N CYS A 80 14.56 -0.05 34.67
CA CYS A 80 14.60 0.90 33.58
C CYS A 80 15.82 0.77 32.64
N THR A 81 15.58 0.78 31.33
CA THR A 81 16.51 1.36 30.35
C THR A 81 15.73 2.37 29.53
N SER A 82 16.08 3.64 29.68
CA SER A 82 15.51 4.77 28.96
C SER A 82 15.93 4.72 27.49
N SER A 83 15.17 3.99 26.66
CA SER A 83 15.18 4.27 25.23
C SER A 83 14.28 5.48 25.01
N HIS A 84 14.88 6.55 24.48
CA HIS A 84 14.17 7.71 23.97
C HIS A 84 13.16 7.25 22.91
N ALA A 85 11.96 6.92 23.34
CA ALA A 85 10.80 6.77 22.48
C ALA A 85 10.44 8.19 22.03
N ALA A 86 11.09 8.65 20.96
CA ALA A 86 10.50 9.68 20.12
C ALA A 86 9.11 9.15 19.76
N SER A 87 8.07 9.79 20.28
CA SER A 87 6.68 9.48 20.02
C SER A 87 6.49 9.43 18.50
N ARG A 88 6.57 8.24 17.91
CA ARG A 88 6.26 8.01 16.51
C ARG A 88 4.75 8.08 16.41
N GLY A 89 4.21 9.29 16.35
CA GLY A 89 2.78 9.49 16.16
C GLY A 89 2.28 8.66 14.97
N LYS A 90 1.09 8.08 15.14
CA LYS A 90 0.23 7.41 14.18
C LYS A 90 0.80 7.32 12.77
N ARG A 91 1.47 6.21 12.47
CA ARG A 91 1.96 5.93 11.11
C ARG A 91 0.87 5.27 10.28
N SER A 92 -0.12 6.05 9.84
CA SER A 92 -1.05 5.58 8.81
C SER A 92 -0.42 5.70 7.43
N ILE A 93 -0.64 4.69 6.57
CA ILE A 93 -0.11 4.66 5.21
C ILE A 93 -1.10 5.38 4.28
N ASP A 94 -0.62 6.33 3.46
CA ASP A 94 -1.49 7.01 2.49
C ASP A 94 -1.67 6.20 1.20
N ILE A 95 -0.62 5.53 0.74
CA ILE A 95 -0.65 4.68 -0.44
C ILE A 95 0.10 3.39 -0.13
N LEU A 96 -0.56 2.24 -0.27
CA LEU A 96 0.06 0.92 -0.18
C LEU A 96 0.00 0.26 -1.56
N VAL A 97 1.16 -0.09 -2.10
CA VAL A 97 1.29 -0.77 -3.40
C VAL A 97 1.82 -2.18 -3.17
N ILE A 98 1.11 -3.18 -3.71
CA ILE A 98 1.55 -4.57 -3.76
C ILE A 98 1.95 -4.90 -5.18
N ASP A 99 3.25 -5.07 -5.37
CA ASP A 99 3.89 -5.51 -6.61
C ASP A 99 4.84 -6.67 -6.24
N VAL A 100 4.25 -7.77 -5.81
CA VAL A 100 4.94 -8.97 -5.35
C VAL A 100 4.63 -10.08 -6.33
N ASP A 101 5.64 -10.77 -6.85
CA ASP A 101 5.43 -11.93 -7.71
C ASP A 101 5.19 -13.20 -6.89
N SER A 102 4.55 -14.21 -7.47
CA SER A 102 4.45 -15.52 -6.84
C SER A 102 5.64 -16.41 -7.23
N SER A 103 6.30 -17.02 -6.24
CA SER A 103 7.41 -17.95 -6.47
C SER A 103 6.96 -19.32 -7.01
N GLU A 104 5.66 -19.60 -7.00
CA GLU A 104 5.09 -20.92 -7.31
C GLU A 104 4.87 -21.09 -8.82
N SER A 105 5.87 -21.69 -9.48
CA SER A 105 5.95 -21.88 -10.93
C SER A 105 5.04 -22.97 -11.51
N SER A 106 4.28 -23.72 -10.70
CA SER A 106 3.71 -25.01 -11.14
C SER A 106 2.24 -25.02 -11.63
N SER A 107 1.51 -23.90 -11.70
CA SER A 107 0.10 -23.97 -12.18
C SER A 107 -0.58 -22.67 -12.61
N GLY A 108 0.15 -21.62 -12.99
CA GLY A 108 -0.48 -20.42 -13.58
C GLY A 108 -1.48 -19.70 -12.67
N MET A 109 -1.29 -19.78 -11.34
CA MET A 109 -2.24 -19.25 -10.37
C MET A 109 -1.69 -17.98 -9.71
N ILE A 110 -1.97 -16.85 -10.37
CA ILE A 110 -1.97 -15.48 -9.80
C ILE A 110 -0.60 -14.90 -9.41
N CYS A 111 -0.36 -13.65 -9.83
CA CYS A 111 0.53 -12.73 -9.12
C CYS A 111 -0.34 -11.55 -8.63
N PRO A 112 -0.31 -11.18 -7.34
CA PRO A 112 0.64 -11.65 -6.33
C PRO A 112 0.29 -13.04 -5.75
N ALA A 113 1.14 -13.51 -4.83
CA ALA A 113 0.88 -14.73 -4.08
C ALA A 113 -0.50 -14.69 -3.38
N PRO A 114 -1.22 -15.83 -3.25
CA PRO A 114 -2.61 -15.85 -2.78
C PRO A 114 -2.86 -15.15 -1.45
N ASP A 115 -1.90 -15.20 -0.52
CA ASP A 115 -2.03 -14.59 0.80
C ASP A 115 -2.21 -13.06 0.74
N PHE A 116 -1.74 -12.40 -0.33
CA PHE A 116 -1.92 -10.96 -0.56
C PHE A 116 -3.32 -10.58 -1.07
N VAL A 117 -4.17 -11.56 -1.40
CA VAL A 117 -5.55 -11.35 -1.86
C VAL A 117 -6.58 -12.08 -1.01
N GLU A 118 -6.16 -12.64 0.13
CA GLU A 118 -7.06 -13.17 1.14
C GLU A 118 -7.78 -12.05 1.89
N GLU A 119 -9.03 -12.30 2.28
CA GLU A 119 -9.88 -11.28 2.90
C GLU A 119 -9.29 -10.74 4.21
N SER A 120 -8.68 -11.61 5.02
CA SER A 120 -7.99 -11.23 6.26
C SER A 120 -6.84 -10.25 6.03
N PHE A 121 -6.07 -10.46 4.96
CA PHE A 121 -5.00 -9.54 4.58
C PHE A 121 -5.56 -8.22 4.08
N LEU A 122 -6.58 -8.23 3.21
CA LEU A 122 -7.23 -7.01 2.73
C LEU A 122 -7.82 -6.16 3.87
N LEU A 123 -8.39 -6.79 4.89
CA LEU A 123 -8.85 -6.10 6.11
C LEU A 123 -7.69 -5.49 6.90
N THR A 124 -6.56 -6.19 6.99
CA THR A 124 -5.33 -5.67 7.61
C THR A 124 -4.81 -4.44 6.87
N VAL A 125 -4.78 -4.51 5.53
CA VAL A 125 -4.43 -3.38 4.65
C VAL A 125 -5.34 -2.18 4.93
N LYS A 126 -6.66 -2.37 4.95
CA LYS A 126 -7.62 -1.31 5.27
C LYS A 126 -7.37 -0.70 6.65
N GLY A 127 -6.96 -1.49 7.63
CA GLY A 127 -6.60 -1.02 8.98
C GLY A 127 -5.29 -0.23 9.04
N ALA A 128 -4.33 -0.53 8.17
CA ALA A 128 -3.04 0.17 8.08
C ALA A 128 -3.13 1.49 7.27
N LEU A 129 -4.07 1.58 6.34
CA LEU A 129 -4.28 2.75 5.50
C LEU A 129 -4.91 3.92 6.28
N SER A 130 -4.63 5.15 5.83
CA SER A 130 -5.29 6.36 6.30
C SER A 130 -6.76 6.39 5.82
N VAL A 131 -7.57 7.30 6.37
CA VAL A 131 -9.00 7.41 6.00
C VAL A 131 -9.19 7.71 4.50
N GLN A 132 -8.24 8.42 3.91
CA GLN A 132 -8.19 8.73 2.47
C GLN A 132 -7.20 7.81 1.72
N GLY A 133 -6.79 6.71 2.36
CA GLY A 133 -5.74 5.84 1.85
C GLY A 133 -6.15 5.11 0.57
N LEU A 134 -5.13 4.84 -0.25
CA LEU A 134 -5.24 4.14 -1.51
C LEU A 134 -4.48 2.81 -1.43
N PHE A 135 -5.18 1.72 -1.67
CA PHE A 135 -4.57 0.42 -1.93
C PHE A 135 -4.42 0.22 -3.44
N VAL A 136 -3.24 -0.23 -3.88
CA VAL A 136 -2.95 -0.58 -5.28
C VAL A 136 -2.35 -1.97 -5.32
N ILE A 137 -2.86 -2.82 -6.21
CA ILE A 137 -2.34 -4.18 -6.39
C ILE A 137 -2.23 -4.49 -7.89
N ASN A 138 -1.07 -4.99 -8.29
CA ASN A 138 -0.85 -5.50 -9.64
C ASN A 138 -1.34 -6.95 -9.71
N LEU A 139 -2.47 -7.20 -10.36
CA LEU A 139 -3.06 -8.53 -10.49
C LEU A 139 -2.78 -9.14 -11.88
N VAL A 140 -1.98 -10.21 -11.91
CA VAL A 140 -1.65 -10.98 -13.11
C VAL A 140 -2.35 -12.33 -13.05
N SER A 141 -3.30 -12.57 -13.94
CA SER A 141 -3.97 -13.88 -14.04
C SER A 141 -4.61 -14.07 -15.40
N ARG A 142 -4.54 -15.29 -15.97
CA ARG A 142 -5.26 -15.66 -17.20
C ARG A 142 -6.68 -16.15 -16.94
N SER A 143 -7.02 -16.45 -15.69
CA SER A 143 -8.33 -16.95 -15.29
C SER A 143 -9.25 -15.79 -14.92
N SER A 144 -10.34 -15.61 -15.68
CA SER A 144 -11.38 -14.63 -15.35
C SER A 144 -12.02 -14.91 -13.99
N ALA A 145 -12.29 -16.17 -13.67
CA ALA A 145 -12.86 -16.58 -12.39
C ALA A 145 -12.00 -16.14 -11.20
N ILE A 146 -10.67 -16.22 -11.34
CA ILE A 146 -9.74 -15.72 -10.33
C ILE A 146 -9.83 -14.19 -10.21
N LYS A 147 -9.81 -13.47 -11.35
CA LYS A 147 -9.90 -12.01 -11.33
C LYS A 147 -11.19 -11.56 -10.65
N ASP A 148 -12.31 -12.20 -10.99
CA ASP A 148 -13.63 -11.91 -10.43
C ASP A 148 -13.70 -12.22 -8.94
N MET A 149 -13.05 -13.31 -8.49
CA MET A 149 -12.93 -13.65 -7.07
C MET A 149 -12.16 -12.57 -6.29
N VAL A 150 -10.99 -12.15 -6.78
CA VAL A 150 -10.17 -11.10 -6.13
C VAL A 150 -10.93 -9.78 -6.10
N VAL A 151 -11.54 -9.39 -7.22
CA VAL A 151 -12.39 -8.19 -7.31
C VAL A 151 -13.54 -8.25 -6.30
N SER A 152 -14.20 -9.41 -6.17
CA SER A 152 -15.31 -9.59 -5.22
C SER A 152 -14.85 -9.42 -3.77
N ARG A 153 -13.70 -10.01 -3.40
CA ARG A 153 -13.10 -9.84 -2.07
C ARG A 153 -12.76 -8.38 -1.80
N MET A 154 -12.12 -7.69 -2.75
CA MET A 154 -11.80 -6.28 -2.60
C MET A 154 -13.06 -5.40 -2.49
N LYS A 155 -14.13 -5.71 -3.22
CA LYS A 155 -15.43 -5.03 -3.11
C LYS A 155 -16.08 -5.17 -1.73
N MET A 156 -15.82 -6.27 -1.00
CA MET A 156 -16.31 -6.41 0.38
C MET A 156 -15.57 -5.49 1.35
N VAL A 157 -14.28 -5.22 1.09
CA VAL A 157 -13.40 -4.47 2.00
C VAL A 157 -13.38 -2.97 1.71
N PHE A 158 -13.23 -2.55 0.45
CA PHE A 158 -13.04 -1.14 0.07
C PHE A 158 -14.35 -0.49 -0.40
N SER A 159 -14.53 0.79 -0.10
CA SER A 159 -15.77 1.52 -0.40
C SER A 159 -15.92 1.76 -1.90
N HIS A 160 -14.83 2.14 -2.57
CA HIS A 160 -14.76 2.34 -4.03
C HIS A 160 -13.63 1.51 -4.61
N LEU A 161 -13.87 0.92 -5.79
CA LEU A 161 -12.88 0.11 -6.48
C LEU A 161 -12.74 0.56 -7.93
N PHE A 162 -11.50 0.70 -8.41
CA PHE A 162 -11.20 1.00 -9.80
C PHE A 162 -10.25 -0.04 -10.38
N CYS A 163 -10.21 -0.14 -11.71
CA CYS A 163 -9.22 -0.95 -12.40
C CYS A 163 -8.59 -0.20 -13.58
N LEU A 164 -7.34 -0.55 -13.88
CA LEU A 164 -6.66 -0.22 -15.12
C LEU A 164 -6.23 -1.52 -15.77
N GLN A 165 -6.74 -1.77 -16.96
CA GLN A 165 -6.29 -2.85 -17.82
C GLN A 165 -5.75 -2.24 -19.11
N VAL A 166 -4.52 -2.61 -19.46
CA VAL A 166 -3.90 -2.21 -20.73
C VAL A 166 -4.24 -3.28 -21.76
N GLU A 167 -4.60 -2.85 -22.97
CA GLU A 167 -4.88 -3.75 -24.10
C GLU A 167 -3.63 -4.63 -24.36
N GLU A 168 -3.86 -5.91 -24.65
CA GLU A 168 -2.82 -6.93 -24.89
C GLU A 168 -2.05 -7.41 -23.64
N ASP A 169 -2.22 -6.78 -22.47
CA ASP A 169 -1.61 -7.22 -21.21
C ASP A 169 -2.59 -8.08 -20.38
N VAL A 170 -2.04 -9.12 -19.74
CA VAL A 170 -2.75 -9.96 -18.77
C VAL A 170 -2.90 -9.23 -17.43
N ASN A 171 -2.02 -8.26 -17.17
CA ASN A 171 -1.93 -7.49 -15.94
C ASN A 171 -3.13 -6.55 -15.80
N THR A 172 -3.68 -6.50 -14.59
CA THR A 172 -4.78 -5.63 -14.22
C THR A 172 -4.41 -4.95 -12.92
N VAL A 173 -4.26 -3.64 -12.94
CA VAL A 173 -4.00 -2.89 -11.71
C VAL A 173 -5.34 -2.58 -11.06
N LEU A 174 -5.53 -3.00 -9.81
CA LEU A 174 -6.73 -2.72 -9.03
C LEU A 174 -6.43 -1.65 -7.98
N PHE A 175 -7.38 -0.73 -7.79
CA PHE A 175 -7.27 0.40 -6.87
C PHE A 175 -8.44 0.34 -5.87
N GLY A 176 -8.15 0.22 -4.58
CA GLY A 176 -9.14 0.24 -3.51
C GLY A 176 -9.03 1.52 -2.66
N LEU A 177 -10.10 2.30 -2.57
CA LEU A 177 -10.14 3.49 -1.71
C LEU A 177 -10.78 3.17 -0.35
N CYS A 178 -10.15 3.65 0.72
CA CYS A 178 -10.70 3.57 2.07
C CYS A 178 -11.77 4.64 2.35
N SER A 179 -11.75 5.75 1.61
CA SER A 179 -12.68 6.86 1.80
C SER A 179 -14.09 6.50 1.32
N ASP A 180 -15.09 7.01 2.02
CA ASP A 180 -16.48 6.94 1.56
C ASP A 180 -16.79 7.98 0.48
N SER A 181 -15.94 9.00 0.31
CA SER A 181 -16.07 9.99 -0.75
C SER A 181 -15.79 9.37 -2.13
N CYS A 182 -16.81 9.27 -2.98
CA CYS A 182 -16.69 8.72 -4.32
C CYS A 182 -15.90 9.67 -5.24
N ILE A 183 -14.85 9.14 -5.88
CA ILE A 183 -14.18 9.81 -7.00
C ILE A 183 -14.95 9.46 -8.27
N LYS A 184 -15.51 10.46 -8.94
CA LYS A 184 -16.16 10.26 -10.24
C LYS A 184 -15.11 9.92 -11.29
N GLU A 185 -15.39 8.92 -12.12
CA GLU A 185 -14.49 8.49 -13.21
C GLU A 185 -14.11 9.66 -14.13
N ASP A 186 -15.06 10.54 -14.45
CA ASP A 186 -14.85 11.74 -15.28
C ASP A 186 -13.86 12.76 -14.70
N CYS A 187 -13.58 12.70 -13.39
CA CYS A 187 -12.61 13.58 -12.74
C CYS A 187 -11.17 13.07 -12.88
N ILE A 188 -10.96 11.78 -13.15
CA ILE A 188 -9.63 11.15 -13.19
C ILE A 188 -8.74 11.74 -14.29
N PRO A 189 -9.21 11.95 -15.55
CA PRO A 189 -8.38 12.58 -16.58
C PRO A 189 -7.93 14.00 -16.20
N GLN A 190 -8.81 14.78 -15.57
CA GLN A 190 -8.48 16.13 -15.10
C GLN A 190 -7.47 16.10 -13.95
N ALA A 191 -7.61 15.14 -13.02
CA ALA A 191 -6.66 14.93 -11.94
C ALA A 191 -5.27 14.55 -12.46
N ALA A 192 -5.19 13.72 -13.51
CA ALA A 192 -3.92 13.35 -14.16
C ALA A 192 -3.18 14.58 -14.74
N VAL A 193 -3.92 15.52 -15.35
CA VAL A 193 -3.36 16.79 -15.84
C VAL A 193 -2.82 17.65 -14.69
N GLN A 194 -3.47 17.66 -13.51
CA GLN A 194 -2.95 18.39 -12.36
C GLN A 194 -1.74 17.67 -11.74
N LEU A 195 -1.76 16.34 -11.66
CA LEU A 195 -0.67 15.53 -11.15
C LEU A 195 0.60 15.79 -11.96
N GLU A 196 0.51 15.79 -13.30
CA GLU A 196 1.64 16.09 -14.18
C GLU A 196 2.37 17.40 -13.84
N LYS A 197 1.65 18.45 -13.45
CA LYS A 197 2.26 19.74 -13.06
C LYS A 197 3.12 19.63 -11.80
N LEU A 198 2.89 18.60 -10.98
CA LEU A 198 3.64 18.32 -9.77
C LEU A 198 4.79 17.33 -10.00
N LEU A 199 4.77 16.60 -11.12
CA LEU A 199 5.76 15.57 -11.44
C LEU A 199 7.00 16.17 -12.10
N LYS A 200 8.16 15.67 -11.70
CA LYS A 200 9.44 15.95 -12.37
C LYS A 200 9.75 14.83 -13.35
N PHE A 201 9.58 15.08 -14.64
CA PHE A 201 9.94 14.11 -15.68
C PHE A 201 11.35 14.36 -16.21
N LYS A 202 12.12 13.27 -16.36
CA LYS A 202 13.32 13.27 -17.21
C LYS A 202 12.98 13.07 -18.70
N HIS A 203 11.78 12.53 -18.96
CA HIS A 203 11.34 11.97 -20.25
C HIS A 203 9.87 12.38 -20.52
N PRO A 204 9.61 13.33 -21.43
CA PRO A 204 8.26 13.85 -21.72
C PRO A 204 7.25 12.79 -22.19
N GLU A 205 7.72 11.74 -22.86
CA GLU A 205 6.91 10.62 -23.38
C GLU A 205 6.15 9.88 -22.27
N ILE A 206 6.75 9.78 -21.08
CA ILE A 206 6.13 9.15 -19.91
C ILE A 206 4.89 9.93 -19.49
N SER A 207 4.92 11.25 -19.59
CA SER A 207 3.81 12.09 -19.19
C SER A 207 2.57 11.89 -20.07
N GLN A 208 2.78 11.81 -21.38
CA GLN A 208 1.70 11.49 -22.33
C GLN A 208 1.10 10.11 -22.04
N SER A 209 1.97 9.11 -21.78
CA SER A 209 1.52 7.76 -21.41
C SER A 209 0.65 7.74 -20.15
N ILE A 210 1.04 8.48 -19.10
CA ILE A 210 0.24 8.61 -17.86
C ILE A 210 -1.15 9.20 -18.17
N ARG A 211 -1.24 10.25 -18.99
CA ARG A 211 -2.54 10.85 -19.37
C ARG A 211 -3.43 9.88 -20.13
N ASP A 212 -2.86 9.11 -21.04
CA ASP A 212 -3.64 8.19 -21.86
C ASP A 212 -4.08 6.97 -21.06
N LEU A 213 -3.25 6.47 -20.14
CA LEU A 213 -3.61 5.42 -19.20
C LEU A 213 -4.67 5.88 -18.20
N ALA A 214 -4.62 7.12 -17.71
CA ALA A 214 -5.61 7.66 -16.78
C ALA A 214 -7.04 7.63 -17.36
N LYS A 215 -7.19 7.80 -18.69
CA LYS A 215 -8.49 7.69 -19.38
C LYS A 215 -9.04 6.26 -19.45
N LYS A 216 -8.18 5.26 -19.23
CA LYS A 216 -8.52 3.82 -19.25
C LYS A 216 -8.88 3.29 -17.86
N ILE A 217 -8.76 4.10 -16.80
CA ILE A 217 -9.19 3.71 -15.45
C ILE A 217 -10.71 3.64 -15.41
N ARG A 218 -11.27 2.52 -14.93
CA ARG A 218 -12.71 2.27 -14.84
C ARG A 218 -13.15 2.02 -13.41
N CYS A 219 -14.33 2.52 -13.05
CA CYS A 219 -14.97 2.20 -11.78
C CYS A 219 -15.57 0.78 -11.79
N LEU A 220 -15.37 0.03 -10.70
CA LEU A 220 -15.90 -1.32 -10.48
C LEU A 220 -16.93 -1.38 -9.33
N LYS A 221 -16.88 -0.42 -8.39
CA LYS A 221 -17.79 -0.27 -7.25
C LYS A 221 -17.81 1.19 -6.83
#